data_AF-A0A948IQD1-F1
#
_entry.id   AF-A0A948IQD1-F1
#
_cell.length_a   1.000
_cell.length_b   1.000
_cell.length_c   1.000
_cell.angle_alpha   90.00
_cell.angle_beta   90.00
_cell.angle_gamma   90.00
#
_symmetry.space_group_name_H-M   'P 1'
#
loop_
_entity.id
_entity.type
_entity.pdbx_description
1 polymer ?
#
loop_
_entity_poly.entity_id
_entity_poly.type
_entity_poly.pdbx_seq_one_letter_code
_entity_poly.pdbx_strand_id
1 'polypeptide(L)' 'MQSENLTASDRDRQQADVVTRLAADAESSAERDVYLALAEGWLMLADEALRHERRDTPRAEDGHRSFRHDP' A
#
# COMPACT_ATOMS: atom_id res chain seq x y z
N MET A 1 9.02 -11.55 18.49
CA MET A 1 8.19 -10.41 18.05
C MET A 1 7.70 -10.76 16.66
N GLN A 2 6.39 -10.97 16.51
CA GLN A 2 5.78 -11.18 15.21
C GLN A 2 5.87 -9.83 14.48
N SER A 3 6.74 -9.72 13.48
CA SER A 3 6.61 -8.63 12.51
C SER A 3 5.28 -8.91 11.81
N GLU A 4 4.23 -8.20 12.21
CA GLU A 4 2.97 -8.20 11.47
C GLU A 4 3.33 -7.92 10.01
N ASN A 5 2.88 -8.79 9.12
CA ASN A 5 3.24 -8.74 7.71
C ASN A 5 2.48 -7.56 7.09
N LEU A 6 3.04 -6.36 7.24
CA LEU A 6 2.45 -5.12 6.72
C LEU A 6 2.18 -5.29 5.23
N THR A 7 0.99 -4.86 4.80
CA THR A 7 0.62 -4.84 3.39
C THR A 7 1.60 -3.95 2.61
N ALA A 8 1.66 -4.10 1.28
CA ALA A 8 2.50 -3.21 0.48
C ALA A 8 2.02 -1.77 0.62
N SER A 9 0.69 -1.57 0.63
CA SER A 9 0.07 -0.26 0.86
C SER A 9 0.49 0.37 2.20
N ASP A 10 0.49 -0.39 3.30
CA ASP A 10 0.85 0.13 4.62
C ASP A 10 2.33 0.50 4.73
N ARG A 11 3.21 -0.26 4.08
CA ARG A 11 4.65 0.06 4.05
C ARG A 11 4.91 1.36 3.28
N ASP A 12 4.26 1.52 2.13
CA ASP A 12 4.43 2.72 1.31
C ASP A 12 3.87 3.97 2.02
N ARG A 13 2.75 3.86 2.75
CA ARG A 13 2.25 4.94 3.63
C ARG A 13 3.24 5.31 4.73
N GLN A 14 3.83 4.32 5.39
CA GLN A 14 4.84 4.60 6.42
C GLN A 14 6.07 5.31 5.85
N GLN A 15 6.49 4.99 4.61
CA GLN A 15 7.57 5.73 3.94
C GLN A 15 7.16 7.18 3.65
N ALA A 16 5.94 7.42 3.17
CA ALA A 16 5.43 8.78 2.96
C ALA A 16 5.47 9.62 4.24
N ASP A 17 5.08 9.04 5.38
CA ASP A 17 5.11 9.72 6.69
C ASP A 17 6.55 10.04 7.13
N VAL A 18 7.49 9.11 6.95
CA VAL A 18 8.90 9.32 7.28
C VAL A 18 9.47 10.46 6.44
N VAL A 19 9.25 10.44 5.12
CA VAL A 19 9.76 11.46 4.21
C VAL A 19 9.12 12.82 4.47
N THR A 20 7.83 12.85 4.84
CA THR A 20 7.16 14.10 5.24
C THR A 20 7.78 14.71 6.50
N ARG A 21 8.22 13.89 7.47
CA ARG A 21 8.96 14.38 8.64
C ARG A 21 10.33 14.94 8.25
N LEU A 22 11.04 14.30 7.32
CA LEU A 22 12.28 14.85 6.77
C LEU A 22 12.05 16.20 6.07
N ALA A 23 10.92 16.38 5.38
CA ALA A 23 10.57 17.66 4.78
C ALA A 23 10.38 18.78 5.82
N ALA A 24 9.88 18.45 7.02
CA ALA A 24 9.71 19.43 8.10
C ALA A 24 11.06 19.92 8.67
N ASP A 25 12.08 19.07 8.61
CA ASP A 25 13.43 19.33 9.13
C ASP A 25 14.42 19.81 8.03
N ALA A 26 13.97 20.00 6.80
CA ALA A 26 14.82 20.35 5.66
C ALA A 26 15.52 21.71 5.83
N GLU A 27 16.79 21.79 5.44
CA GLU A 27 17.63 22.99 5.61
C GLU A 27 17.40 24.03 4.51
N SER A 28 16.79 23.62 3.39
CA SER A 28 16.47 24.50 2.26
C SER A 28 15.08 24.26 1.69
N SER A 29 14.53 25.28 1.02
CA SER A 29 13.24 25.16 0.34
C SER A 29 13.28 24.12 -0.79
N ALA A 30 14.39 24.05 -1.54
CA ALA A 30 14.54 23.11 -2.63
C ALA A 30 14.56 21.65 -2.12
N GLU A 31 15.27 21.40 -1.01
CA GLU A 31 15.30 20.09 -0.37
C GLU A 31 13.92 19.69 0.17
N ARG A 32 13.23 20.62 0.85
CA ARG A 32 11.85 20.40 1.30
C ARG A 32 10.94 20.00 0.14
N ASP A 33 11.02 20.71 -0.98
CA ASP A 33 10.17 20.46 -2.14
C ASP A 33 10.44 19.06 -2.75
N VAL A 34 11.71 18.62 -2.76
CA VAL A 34 12.08 17.25 -3.16
C VAL A 34 11.48 16.22 -2.21
N TYR A 35 11.59 16.41 -0.90
CA TYR A 35 11.01 15.47 0.05
C TYR A 35 9.48 15.42 -0.05
N LEU A 36 8.80 16.55 -0.24
CA LEU A 36 7.37 16.56 -0.46
C LEU A 36 6.96 15.80 -1.73
N ALA A 37 7.70 15.98 -2.83
CA ALA A 37 7.46 15.23 -4.07
C ALA A 37 7.68 13.72 -3.89
N LEU A 38 8.70 13.32 -3.11
CA LEU A 38 8.94 11.92 -2.78
C LEU A 38 7.83 11.33 -1.89
N ALA A 39 7.34 12.09 -0.90
CA ALA A 39 6.23 11.66 -0.05
C ALA A 39 4.95 11.46 -0.87
N GLU A 40 4.66 12.37 -1.82
CA GLU A 40 3.55 12.21 -2.76
C GLU A 40 3.70 10.94 -3.61
N GLY A 41 4.90 10.68 -4.14
CA GLY A 41 5.19 9.45 -4.88
C GLY A 41 4.91 8.17 -4.07
N TRP A 42 5.28 8.16 -2.79
CA TRP A 42 4.94 7.05 -1.89
C TRP A 42 3.44 6.87 -1.65
N LEU A 43 2.68 7.97 -1.52
CA LEU A 43 1.23 7.89 -1.40
C LEU A 43 0.57 7.32 -2.67
N MET A 44 1.08 7.69 -3.85
CA MET A 44 0.61 7.13 -5.12
C MET A 44 0.88 5.61 -5.20
N LEU A 45 2.06 5.17 -4.77
CA LEU A 45 2.39 3.74 -4.71
C LEU A 45 1.50 2.99 -3.72
N ALA A 46 1.24 3.58 -2.55
CA ALA A 46 0.35 2.99 -1.56
C ALA A 46 -1.08 2.80 -2.10
N ASP A 47 -1.59 3.79 -2.84
CA ASP A 47 -2.90 3.71 -3.49
C ASP A 47 -2.94 2.67 -4.61
N GLU A 48 -1.87 2.51 -5.37
CA GLU A 48 -1.78 1.47 -6.40
C GLU A 48 -1.69 0.08 -5.78
N ALA A 49 -0.87 -0.10 -4.75
CA ALA A 49 -0.79 -1.34 -3.98
C ALA A 49 -2.16 -1.74 -3.42
N LEU A 50 -2.92 -0.78 -2.87
CA LEU A 50 -4.28 -1.01 -2.38
C LEU A 50 -5.24 -1.45 -3.50
N ARG A 51 -5.11 -0.90 -4.71
CA ARG A 51 -5.91 -1.32 -5.88
C ARG A 51 -5.58 -2.75 -6.30
N HIS A 52 -4.31 -3.12 -6.26
CA HIS A 52 -3.85 -4.47 -6.58
C HIS A 52 -4.34 -5.48 -5.52
N GLU A 53 -4.14 -5.19 -4.24
CA GLU A 53 -4.60 -6.04 -3.13
C GLU A 53 -6.11 -6.29 -3.19
N ARG A 54 -6.91 -5.26 -3.53
CA ARG A 54 -8.36 -5.40 -3.73
C ARG A 54 -8.73 -6.28 -4.92
N ARG A 55 -7.95 -6.25 -6.01
CA ARG A 55 -8.17 -7.05 -7.22
C ARG A 55 -7.74 -8.51 -7.03
N ASP A 56 -6.67 -8.72 -6.27
CA ASP A 56 -6.07 -10.03 -6.02
C ASP A 56 -6.75 -10.79 -4.89
N THR A 57 -7.67 -10.16 -4.13
CA THR A 57 -8.66 -10.92 -3.37
C THR A 57 -9.51 -11.72 -4.37
N PRO A 58 -9.41 -13.06 -4.43
CA PRO A 58 -10.37 -13.82 -5.20
C PRO A 58 -11.74 -13.50 -4.61
N ARG A 59 -12.60 -12.87 -5.41
CA ARG A 59 -14.04 -12.92 -5.18
C ARG A 59 -14.32 -14.40 -4.99
N ALA A 60 -14.58 -14.82 -3.75
CA ALA A 60 -15.02 -16.17 -3.46
C ALA A 60 -16.16 -16.42 -4.45
N GLU A 61 -15.89 -17.24 -5.45
CA GLU A 61 -16.92 -17.72 -6.34
C GLU A 61 -17.78 -18.57 -5.41
N ASP A 62 -18.87 -17.97 -4.92
CA ASP A 62 -20.06 -18.66 -4.46
C ASP A 62 -20.63 -19.43 -5.66
N GLY A 63 -19.88 -20.45 -6.05
CA GLY A 63 -20.14 -21.42 -7.09
C GLY A 63 -20.15 -22.76 -6.41
N HIS A 64 -21.09 -22.93 -5.49
CA HIS A 64 -21.53 -24.20 -4.93
C HIS A 64 -22.10 -25.08 -6.05
N ARG A 65 -21.28 -25.48 -7.04
CA ARG A 65 -21.61 -26.61 -7.92
C ARG A 65 -21.13 -27.86 -7.22
N SER A 66 -21.93 -28.29 -6.24
CA SER A 66 -21.97 -29.69 -5.84
C SER A 66 -22.36 -30.50 -7.08
N PHE A 67 -21.38 -31.00 -7.81
CA PHE A 67 -21.58 -32.19 -8.63
C PHE A 67 -21.70 -33.37 -7.68
N ARG A 68 -22.86 -33.46 -7.02
CA ARG A 68 -23.32 -34.71 -6.44
C ARG A 68 -23.99 -35.46 -7.59
N HIS A 69 -23.23 -36.31 -8.25
CA HIS A 69 -23.82 -37.44 -8.96
C HIS A 69 -23.22 -38.69 -8.34
N ASP A 70 -24.04 -39.29 -7.50
CA ASP A 70 -23.93 -40.62 -6.91
C ASP A 70 -25.14 -41.38 -7.50
N PRO A 71 -25.10 -42.69 -7.80
CA PRO A 71 -24.00 -43.65 -7.87
C PRO A 71 -23.64 -44.10 -9.31
#